data_AF-A0A1I4B4Y2-F1
#
_entry.id   AF-A0A1I4B4Y2-F1
#
_cell.length_a   1.000
_cell.length_b   1.000
_cell.length_c   1.000
_cell.angle_alpha   90.00
_cell.angle_beta   90.00
_cell.angle_gamma   90.00
#
_symmetry.space_group_name_H-M   'P 1'
#
loop_
_entity.id
_entity.type
_entity.pdbx_description
1 polymer ?
#
loop_
_entity_poly.entity_id
_entity_poly.type
_entity_poly.pdbx_seq_one_letter_code
_entity_poly.pdbx_strand_id
1 'polypeptide(L)' 'MDAQDLIDGCLLNTWNLNGWEHDFIDDIQDQLGNGEELTERQMNKLMDIHSRVTRL' A
#
# COMPACT_ATOMS: atom_id res chain seq x y z
N MET A 1 -10.31 -4.48 -6.71
CA MET A 1 -9.57 -3.63 -5.79
C MET A 1 -8.31 -3.25 -6.52
N ASP A 2 -8.22 -2.00 -6.90
CA ASP A 2 -7.02 -1.47 -7.56
C ASP A 2 -5.97 -1.05 -6.51
N ALA A 3 -4.81 -0.57 -6.97
CA ALA A 3 -3.76 -0.15 -6.06
C ALA A 3 -4.17 1.03 -5.17
N GLN A 4 -5.04 1.92 -5.67
CA GLN A 4 -5.48 3.08 -4.91
C GLN A 4 -6.40 2.67 -3.75
N ASP A 5 -7.33 1.75 -3.99
CA ASP A 5 -8.19 1.19 -2.95
C ASP A 5 -7.36 0.57 -1.80
N LEU A 6 -6.27 -0.14 -2.14
CA LEU A 6 -5.39 -0.76 -1.16
C LEU A 6 -4.59 0.26 -0.35
N ILE A 7 -4.10 1.32 -1.00
CA ILE A 7 -3.39 2.42 -0.34
C ILE A 7 -4.33 3.13 0.63
N ASP A 8 -5.53 3.48 0.18
CA ASP A 8 -6.51 4.17 1.01
C ASP A 8 -6.89 3.32 2.24
N GLY A 9 -7.07 2.00 2.07
CA GLY A 9 -7.31 1.07 3.17
C GLY A 9 -6.16 1.02 4.18
N CYS A 10 -4.91 1.06 3.71
CA CYS A 10 -3.74 1.15 4.56
C CYS A 10 -3.66 2.50 5.29
N LEU A 11 -3.94 3.61 4.59
CA LEU A 11 -3.88 4.96 5.15
C LEU A 11 -4.96 5.22 6.22
N LEU A 12 -6.14 4.63 6.06
CA LEU A 12 -7.18 4.63 7.10
C LEU A 12 -6.77 3.84 8.36
N ASN A 13 -5.83 2.91 8.22
CA ASN A 13 -5.30 2.08 9.29
C ASN A 13 -3.80 2.32 9.54
N THR A 14 -3.36 3.57 9.41
CA THR A 14 -1.95 3.99 9.62
C THR A 14 -1.38 3.55 10.96
N TRP A 15 -2.16 3.59 12.03
CA TRP A 15 -1.78 3.08 13.35
C TRP A 15 -1.35 1.60 13.41
N ASN A 16 -1.66 0.78 12.40
CA ASN A 16 -1.29 -0.63 12.31
C ASN A 16 -0.09 -0.88 11.37
N LEU A 17 0.37 0.17 10.68
CA LEU A 17 1.59 0.14 9.87
C LEU A 17 2.80 0.37 10.79
N ASN A 18 3.89 -0.30 10.48
CA ASN A 18 5.19 0.00 11.05
C ASN A 18 5.94 1.01 10.16
N GLY A 19 7.10 1.49 10.62
CA GLY A 19 7.87 2.52 9.91
C GLY A 19 8.20 2.18 8.45
N TRP A 20 8.65 0.96 8.16
CA TRP A 20 8.98 0.61 6.77
C TRP A 20 7.73 0.45 5.89
N GLU A 21 6.60 0.07 6.48
CA GLU A 21 5.33 -0.03 5.73
C GLU A 21 4.76 1.34 5.38
N HIS A 22 4.97 2.34 6.25
CA HIS A 22 4.70 3.73 5.89
C HIS A 22 5.53 4.16 4.70
N ASP A 23 6.86 4.01 4.80
CA ASP A 23 7.78 4.37 3.72
C ASP A 23 7.41 3.64 2.40
N PHE A 24 7.06 2.35 2.50
CA PHE A 24 6.63 1.57 1.34
C PHE A 24 5.33 2.07 0.72
N ILE A 25 4.32 2.43 1.53
CA ILE A 25 3.04 2.96 1.03
C ILE A 25 3.26 4.31 0.34
N ASP A 26 4.07 5.18 0.95
CA ASP A 26 4.41 6.50 0.40
C ASP A 26 5.16 6.36 -0.94
N ASP A 27 6.16 5.48 -1.02
CA ASP A 27 6.90 5.20 -2.27
C ASP A 27 5.96 4.70 -3.38
N ILE A 28 4.99 3.83 -3.04
CA ILE A 28 4.01 3.31 -3.99
C ILE A 28 3.06 4.41 -4.47
N GLN A 29 2.64 5.30 -3.57
CA GLN A 29 1.78 6.44 -3.91
C GLN A 29 2.51 7.41 -4.84
N ASP A 30 3.78 7.70 -4.58
CA ASP A 30 4.62 8.54 -5.43
C ASP A 30 4.83 7.91 -6.82
N GLN A 31 5.09 6.60 -6.87
CA GLN A 31 5.23 5.86 -8.12
C GLN A 31 3.98 5.98 -8.99
N LEU A 32 2.79 5.75 -8.41
CA LEU A 32 1.51 5.91 -9.10
C LEU A 32 1.25 7.36 -9.51
N GLY A 33 1.59 8.33 -8.66
CA GLY A 33 1.47 9.76 -8.95
C GLY A 33 2.33 10.22 -10.12
N ASN A 34 3.47 9.57 -10.33
CA ASN A 34 4.36 9.78 -11.48
C ASN A 34 3.90 9.04 -12.76
N GLY A 35 2.81 8.27 -12.68
CA GLY A 35 2.29 7.49 -13.81
C GLY A 35 3.05 6.19 -14.08
N GLU A 36 3.86 5.73 -13.13
CA GLU A 36 4.56 4.46 -13.22
C GLU A 36 3.65 3.30 -12.81
N GLU A 37 3.87 2.13 -13.43
CA GLU A 37 3.14 0.91 -13.09
C GLU A 37 3.80 0.16 -11.94
N LEU A 38 3.00 -0.41 -11.05
CA LEU A 38 3.51 -1.27 -9.99
C LEU A 38 3.90 -2.63 -10.53
N THR A 39 5.04 -3.14 -10.05
CA THR A 39 5.41 -4.53 -10.31
C THR A 39 4.45 -5.48 -9.57
N GLU A 40 4.31 -6.70 -10.08
CA GLU A 40 3.52 -7.76 -9.43
C GLU A 40 3.97 -7.98 -7.97
N ARG A 41 5.27 -7.90 -7.70
CA ARG A 41 5.82 -8.02 -6.35
C ARG A 41 5.37 -6.89 -5.42
N GLN A 42 5.35 -5.65 -5.91
CA GLN A 42 4.86 -4.51 -5.15
C GLN A 42 3.36 -4.63 -4.88
N MET A 43 2.58 -5.04 -5.89
CA MET A 43 1.14 -5.26 -5.73
C MET A 43 0.84 -6.36 -4.71
N ASN A 44 1.51 -7.51 -4.81
CA ASN A 44 1.35 -8.59 -3.84
C ASN A 44 1.72 -8.14 -2.43
N LYS A 45 2.81 -7.38 -2.29
CA LYS A 45 3.25 -6.87 -0.99
C LYS A 45 2.27 -5.86 -0.40
N LEU A 46 1.71 -4.99 -1.23
CA LEU A 46 0.67 -4.03 -0.86
C LEU A 46 -0.60 -4.76 -0.39
N MET A 47 -1.02 -5.81 -1.10
CA MET A 47 -2.15 -6.65 -0.69
C MET A 47 -1.92 -7.36 0.65
N ASP A 48 -0.71 -7.87 0.90
CA ASP A 48 -0.35 -8.51 2.16
C ASP A 48 -0.43 -7.52 3.34
N ILE A 49 0.11 -6.32 3.16
CA ILE A 49 0.06 -5.25 4.16
C ILE A 49 -1.38 -4.86 4.41
N HIS A 50 -2.13 -4.55 3.34
CA HIS A 50 -3.54 -4.18 3.42
C HIS A 50 -4.35 -5.21 4.21
N SER A 51 -4.30 -6.48 3.82
CA SER A 51 -5.07 -7.56 4.48
C SER A 51 -4.74 -7.65 5.97
N ARG A 52 -3.45 -7.51 6.33
CA ARG A 52 -3.00 -7.51 7.73
C ARG A 52 -3.55 -6.31 8.51
N VAL A 53 -3.48 -5.10 7.95
CA VAL A 53 -3.86 -3.87 8.68
C VAL A 53 -5.37 -3.66 8.74
N THR A 54 -6.13 -4.18 7.77
CA THR A 54 -7.60 -4.13 7.75
C THR A 54 -8.27 -5.31 8.46
N ARG A 55 -7.51 -6.34 8.88
CA ARG A 55 -8.02 -7.58 9.48
C ARG A 55 -9.09 -8.26 8.61
N LEU A 56 -8.83 -8.33 7.30
CA LEU A 56 -9.63 -9.10 6.34
C LEU A 56 -9.16 -10.56 6.28
#